data_AF-A0A914VJM1-F1
#
_entry.id   AF-A0A914VJM1-F1
#
_cell.length_a   1.000
_cell.length_b   1.000
_cell.length_c   1.000
_cell.angle_alpha   90.00
_cell.angle_beta   90.00
_cell.angle_gamma   90.00
#
_symmetry.space_group_name_H-M   'P 1'
#
loop_
_entity.id
_entity.type
_entity.pdbx_description
1 polymer ?
#
loop_
_entity_poly.entity_id
_entity_poly.type
_entity_poly.pdbx_seq_one_letter_code
_entity_poly.pdbx_strand_id
1 'polypeptide(L)'
;MKQEWTDILLSATAYRDTDFKMVYISDEIEVKLEGHLIKSQMMTTSPFAGALISEIKAWTNKLQQIRAFIRAWNKCQVNWIHLEPIFTTEDIAYQMPDEARMFKGIDVTWHAANTMLIDKPAVISIDTNHPDLIANLTSMMKTFEAIQSGFNFYLEKKRNYFA
;
A
#
# COMPACT_ATOMS: atom_id res chain seq x y z
N MET A 1 -11.55 14.53 -16.86
CA MET A 1 -10.65 14.16 -15.75
C MET A 1 -11.38 13.93 -14.43
N LYS A 2 -11.86 14.95 -13.69
CA LYS A 2 -12.45 14.73 -12.34
C LYS A 2 -13.59 13.70 -12.29
N GLN A 3 -14.54 13.81 -13.21
CA GLN A 3 -15.68 12.87 -13.31
C GLN A 3 -15.24 11.42 -13.60
N GLU A 4 -14.10 11.21 -14.26
CA GLU A 4 -13.63 9.86 -14.56
C GLU A 4 -13.09 9.12 -13.32
N TRP A 5 -12.93 9.81 -12.19
CA TRP A 5 -12.42 9.24 -10.94
C TRP A 5 -13.52 8.98 -9.91
N THR A 6 -14.76 9.44 -10.14
CA THR A 6 -15.87 9.19 -9.20
C THR A 6 -16.26 7.73 -9.16
N ASP A 7 -16.12 7.04 -10.28
CA ASP A 7 -16.60 5.67 -10.46
C ASP A 7 -15.47 4.64 -10.36
N ILE A 8 -14.25 5.07 -10.04
CA ILE A 8 -13.10 4.18 -9.86
C ILE A 8 -13.13 3.62 -8.44
N LEU A 9 -13.45 2.33 -8.36
CA LEU A 9 -13.49 1.57 -7.13
C LEU A 9 -12.33 0.58 -7.09
N LEU A 10 -11.75 0.41 -5.90
CA LEU A 10 -10.84 -0.67 -5.60
C LEU A 10 -11.56 -2.02 -5.71
N SER A 11 -10.87 -3.02 -6.25
CA SER A 11 -11.37 -4.39 -6.29
C SER A 11 -10.76 -5.20 -5.15
N ALA A 12 -11.46 -6.25 -4.72
CA ALA A 12 -10.95 -7.19 -3.73
C ALA A 12 -11.19 -8.63 -4.21
N THR A 13 -10.16 -9.46 -4.11
CA THR A 13 -10.16 -10.85 -4.55
C THR A 13 -9.84 -11.77 -3.37
N ALA A 14 -10.28 -13.02 -3.43
CA ALA A 14 -9.95 -13.99 -2.39
C ALA A 14 -8.42 -14.20 -2.32
N TYR A 15 -7.88 -14.14 -1.11
CA TYR A 15 -6.47 -14.40 -0.87
C TYR A 15 -6.25 -15.89 -0.58
N ARG A 16 -5.64 -16.61 -1.54
CA ARG A 16 -5.42 -18.07 -1.46
C ARG A 16 -6.74 -18.80 -1.11
N ASP A 17 -6.67 -19.86 -0.33
CA ASP A 17 -7.82 -20.65 0.15
C ASP A 17 -8.36 -20.13 1.49
N THR A 18 -8.35 -18.81 1.70
CA THR A 18 -8.84 -18.19 2.94
C THR A 18 -10.11 -17.37 2.68
N ASP A 19 -10.92 -17.16 3.72
CA ASP A 19 -12.09 -16.26 3.66
C ASP A 19 -11.69 -14.78 3.57
N PHE A 20 -10.40 -14.46 3.67
CA PHE A 20 -9.88 -13.12 3.59
C PHE A 20 -9.87 -12.64 2.13
N LYS A 21 -10.60 -11.55 1.87
CA LYS A 21 -10.52 -10.83 0.60
C LYS A 21 -9.46 -9.74 0.70
N MET A 22 -8.52 -9.72 -0.24
CA MET A 22 -7.45 -8.74 -0.29
C MET A 22 -7.73 -7.71 -1.40
N VAL A 23 -7.57 -6.43 -1.07
CA VAL A 23 -7.67 -5.33 -2.02
C VAL A 23 -6.54 -5.41 -3.03
N TYR A 24 -6.90 -5.31 -4.31
CA TYR A 24 -5.96 -5.26 -5.43
C TYR A 24 -6.14 -3.94 -6.18
N ILE A 25 -5.02 -3.28 -6.47
CA ILE A 25 -5.00 -2.07 -7.28
C ILE A 25 -4.61 -2.49 -8.69
N SER A 26 -5.55 -2.41 -9.63
CA SER A 26 -5.29 -2.82 -11.01
C SER A 26 -4.36 -1.87 -11.74
N ASP A 27 -3.52 -2.43 -12.62
CA ASP A 27 -2.61 -1.70 -13.52
C ASP A 27 -3.34 -0.59 -14.31
N GLU A 28 -4.61 -0.80 -14.67
CA GLU A 28 -5.43 0.22 -15.35
C GLU A 28 -5.58 1.51 -14.55
N ILE A 29 -5.73 1.40 -13.22
CA ILE A 29 -5.82 2.56 -12.31
C ILE A 29 -4.47 3.27 -12.27
N GLU A 30 -3.37 2.53 -12.22
CA GLU A 30 -2.02 3.10 -12.22
C GLU A 30 -1.69 3.82 -13.53
N VAL A 31 -1.99 3.19 -14.68
CA VAL A 31 -1.80 3.77 -16.01
C VAL A 31 -2.64 5.04 -16.16
N LYS A 32 -3.91 5.00 -15.72
CA LYS A 32 -4.78 6.18 -15.75
C LYS A 32 -4.25 7.31 -14.86
N LEU A 33 -3.74 6.97 -13.67
CA LEU A 33 -3.17 7.93 -12.74
C LEU A 33 -1.97 8.65 -13.33
N GLU A 34 -0.98 7.91 -13.84
CA GLU A 34 0.22 8.51 -14.41
C GLU A 34 -0.12 9.33 -15.67
N GLY A 35 -1.05 8.85 -16.50
CA GLY A 35 -1.56 9.61 -17.65
C GLY A 35 -2.22 10.94 -17.24
N HIS A 36 -3.03 10.95 -16.18
CA HIS A 36 -3.70 12.16 -15.70
C HIS A 36 -2.75 13.13 -15.00
N LEU A 37 -1.70 12.62 -14.33
CA LEU A 37 -0.63 13.44 -13.77
C LEU A 37 0.15 14.17 -14.87
N ILE A 38 0.54 13.46 -15.93
CA ILE A 38 1.23 14.07 -17.09
C ILE A 38 0.34 15.14 -17.75
N LYS A 39 -0.94 14.82 -18.00
CA LYS A 39 -1.91 15.78 -18.57
C LYS A 39 -2.05 17.03 -17.70
N SER A 40 -2.17 16.87 -16.38
CA SER A 40 -2.32 18.00 -15.45
C SER A 40 -1.07 18.88 -15.42
N GLN A 41 0.13 18.28 -15.52
CA GLN A 41 1.38 19.01 -15.64
C GLN A 41 1.45 19.83 -16.93
N MET A 42 1.07 19.25 -18.08
CA MET A 42 1.02 19.95 -19.37
C MET A 42 0.02 21.11 -19.36
N MET A 43 -1.14 20.93 -18.72
CA MET A 43 -2.13 22.00 -18.56
C MET A 43 -1.60 23.16 -17.74
N THR A 44 -0.76 22.89 -16.73
CA THR A 44 -0.15 23.95 -15.89
C THR A 44 0.85 24.79 -16.67
N THR A 45 1.53 24.22 -17.66
CA THR A 45 2.50 24.93 -18.53
C THR A 45 1.83 25.68 -19.68
N SER A 46 0.53 25.51 -19.88
CA SER A 46 -0.21 26.16 -20.97
C SER A 46 -0.39 27.67 -20.70
N PRO A 47 -0.17 28.54 -21.70
CA PRO A 47 -0.46 29.98 -21.59
C PRO A 47 -1.92 30.29 -21.24
N PHE A 48 -2.84 29.34 -21.50
CA PHE A 48 -4.28 29.49 -21.26
C PHE A 48 -4.72 29.03 -19.86
N ALA A 49 -3.79 28.59 -19.00
CA ALA A 49 -4.11 28.07 -17.67
C ALA A 49 -4.55 29.14 -16.66
N GLY A 50 -4.38 30.43 -16.98
CA GLY A 50 -4.47 31.54 -16.02
C GLY A 50 -5.67 31.51 -15.07
N ALA A 51 -6.88 31.30 -15.60
CA ALA A 51 -8.11 31.29 -14.79
C ALA A 51 -8.32 29.98 -14.00
N LEU A 52 -7.70 28.87 -14.41
CA LEU A 52 -7.92 27.53 -13.86
C LEU A 52 -6.71 26.98 -13.10
N ILE A 53 -5.61 27.74 -12.99
CA ILE A 53 -4.33 27.23 -12.49
C ILE A 53 -4.41 26.75 -11.03
N SER A 54 -5.22 27.41 -10.19
CA SER A 54 -5.47 27.00 -8.81
C SER A 54 -6.18 25.65 -8.76
N GLU A 55 -7.20 25.46 -9.59
CA GLU A 55 -7.96 24.22 -9.68
C GLU A 55 -7.10 23.07 -10.23
N ILE A 56 -6.28 23.34 -11.26
CA ILE A 56 -5.35 22.36 -11.83
C ILE A 56 -4.33 21.92 -10.77
N LYS A 57 -3.76 22.86 -10.01
CA LYS A 57 -2.82 22.55 -8.91
C LYS A 57 -3.48 21.73 -7.80
N ALA A 58 -4.68 22.10 -7.36
CA ALA A 58 -5.41 21.35 -6.34
C ALA A 58 -5.71 19.91 -6.81
N TRP A 59 -6.14 19.76 -8.07
CA TRP A 59 -6.38 18.46 -8.67
C TRP A 59 -5.10 17.64 -8.82
N THR A 60 -4.00 18.26 -9.24
CA THR A 60 -2.70 17.60 -9.37
C THR A 60 -2.23 17.10 -8.00
N ASN A 61 -2.36 17.91 -6.94
CA ASN A 61 -2.02 17.50 -5.58
C ASN A 61 -2.85 16.28 -5.12
N LYS A 62 -4.15 16.28 -5.43
CA LYS A 62 -5.03 15.14 -5.14
C LYS A 62 -4.53 13.85 -5.82
N LEU A 63 -4.20 13.91 -7.11
CA LEU A 63 -3.64 12.77 -7.84
C LEU A 63 -2.28 12.33 -7.27
N GLN A 64 -1.44 13.27 -6.84
CA GLN A 64 -0.16 12.96 -6.20
C GLN A 64 -0.33 12.20 -4.87
N GLN A 65 -1.32 12.59 -4.06
CA GLN A 65 -1.64 11.89 -2.81
C GLN A 65 -2.13 10.47 -3.07
N ILE A 66 -3.01 10.29 -4.07
CA ILE A 66 -3.46 8.95 -4.49
C ILE A 66 -2.28 8.11 -4.96
N ARG A 67 -1.37 8.68 -5.75
CA ARG A 67 -0.16 7.98 -6.20
C ARG A 67 0.71 7.52 -5.03
N ALA A 68 0.91 8.39 -4.04
CA ALA A 68 1.66 8.05 -2.84
C ALA A 68 0.99 6.90 -2.07
N PHE A 69 -0.34 6.94 -1.93
CA PHE A 69 -1.11 5.85 -1.34
C PHE A 69 -0.94 4.53 -2.11
N ILE A 70 -1.18 4.51 -3.43
CA ILE A 70 -1.09 3.29 -4.25
C ILE A 70 0.30 2.63 -4.10
N ARG A 71 1.36 3.43 -4.20
CA ARG A 71 2.74 2.94 -4.03
C ARG A 71 3.00 2.36 -2.65
N ALA A 72 2.52 3.03 -1.59
CA ALA A 72 2.68 2.56 -0.23
C ALA A 72 1.88 1.27 0.02
N TRP A 73 0.65 1.19 -0.50
CA TRP A 73 -0.20 0.01 -0.43
C TRP A 73 0.46 -1.19 -1.12
N ASN A 74 0.86 -1.04 -2.39
CA ASN A 74 1.49 -2.11 -3.16
C ASN A 74 2.79 -2.58 -2.49
N LYS A 75 3.61 -1.67 -1.96
CA LYS A 75 4.83 -2.04 -1.22
C LYS A 75 4.50 -2.87 0.03
N CYS A 76 3.52 -2.45 0.83
CA CYS A 76 3.08 -3.19 2.01
C CYS A 76 2.52 -4.57 1.65
N GLN A 77 1.67 -4.62 0.62
CA GLN A 77 1.02 -5.85 0.16
C GLN A 77 2.04 -6.92 -0.23
N VAL A 78 3.02 -6.55 -1.05
CA VAL A 78 4.08 -7.47 -1.49
C VAL A 78 4.87 -8.00 -0.29
N ASN A 79 5.24 -7.13 0.66
CA ASN A 79 5.98 -7.54 1.85
C ASN A 79 5.15 -8.46 2.76
N TRP A 80 3.88 -8.13 2.98
CA TRP A 80 2.99 -8.96 3.79
C TRP A 80 2.80 -10.33 3.17
N ILE A 81 2.50 -10.42 1.86
CA ILE A 81 2.30 -11.70 1.15
C ILE A 81 3.53 -12.60 1.25
N HIS A 82 4.73 -12.01 1.24
CA HIS A 82 5.98 -12.76 1.32
C HIS A 82 6.27 -13.25 2.75
N LEU A 83 5.97 -12.43 3.76
CA LEU A 83 6.30 -12.73 5.15
C LEU A 83 5.24 -13.57 5.87
N GLU A 84 3.97 -13.44 5.50
CA GLU A 84 2.86 -14.20 6.10
C GLU A 84 3.10 -15.71 6.15
N PRO A 85 3.47 -16.42 5.06
CA PRO A 85 3.63 -17.87 5.11
C PRO A 85 4.85 -18.31 5.93
N ILE A 86 5.80 -17.40 6.15
CA ILE A 86 6.98 -17.66 6.99
C ILE A 86 6.56 -17.54 8.45
N PHE A 87 6.04 -16.37 8.83
CA PHE A 87 5.76 -15.97 10.21
C PHE A 87 4.48 -16.56 10.83
N THR A 88 3.69 -17.29 10.04
CA THR A 88 2.55 -18.08 10.54
C THR A 88 2.93 -19.50 10.98
N THR A 89 4.18 -19.93 10.76
CA THR A 89 4.65 -21.26 11.19
C THR A 89 5.05 -21.29 12.67
N GLU A 90 4.71 -22.36 13.40
CA GLU A 90 5.08 -22.51 14.81
C GLU A 90 6.60 -22.55 15.03
N ASP A 91 7.34 -23.14 14.09
CA ASP A 91 8.80 -23.28 14.18
C ASP A 91 9.50 -21.90 14.14
N ILE A 92 9.11 -21.02 13.22
CA ILE A 92 9.73 -19.68 13.16
C ILE A 92 9.36 -18.84 14.38
N ALA A 93 8.16 -19.02 14.93
CA ALA A 93 7.74 -18.31 16.13
C ALA A 93 8.60 -18.69 17.36
N TYR A 94 9.11 -19.93 17.40
CA TYR A 94 10.07 -20.36 18.43
C TYR A 94 11.49 -19.85 18.15
N GLN A 95 11.92 -19.86 16.88
CA GLN A 95 13.29 -19.45 16.49
C GLN A 95 13.50 -17.93 16.50
N MET A 96 12.44 -17.16 16.19
CA MET A 96 12.44 -15.71 16.02
C MET A 96 11.23 -15.07 16.72
N PRO A 97 11.15 -15.15 18.07
CA PRO A 97 9.95 -14.76 18.81
C PRO A 97 9.66 -13.25 18.76
N ASP A 98 10.69 -12.41 18.67
CA ASP A 98 10.53 -10.96 18.60
C ASP A 98 9.98 -10.53 17.25
N GLU A 99 10.55 -11.04 16.15
CA GLU A 99 10.08 -10.77 14.79
C GLU A 99 8.68 -11.35 14.56
N ALA A 100 8.38 -12.54 15.08
CA ALA A 100 7.04 -13.11 15.01
C ALA A 100 6.00 -12.25 15.75
N ARG A 101 6.36 -11.68 16.91
CA ARG A 101 5.49 -10.73 17.63
C ARG A 101 5.28 -9.44 16.83
N MET A 102 6.34 -8.91 16.21
CA MET A 102 6.24 -7.73 15.34
C MET A 102 5.32 -8.01 14.14
N PHE A 103 5.49 -9.16 13.48
CA PHE A 103 4.67 -9.55 12.34
C PHE A 103 3.19 -9.68 12.73
N LYS A 104 2.88 -10.30 13.88
CA LYS A 104 1.49 -10.40 14.38
C LYS A 104 0.84 -9.02 14.57
N GLY A 105 1.59 -8.02 15.01
CA GLY A 105 1.09 -6.64 15.12
C GLY A 105 0.80 -5.99 13.76
N ILE A 106 1.69 -6.21 12.78
CA ILE A 106 1.46 -5.78 11.40
C ILE A 106 0.23 -6.47 10.83
N ASP A 107 0.10 -7.78 11.04
CA ASP A 107 -0.96 -8.60 10.48
C ASP A 107 -2.36 -8.08 10.85
N VAL A 108 -2.57 -7.78 12.14
CA VAL A 108 -3.79 -7.14 12.63
C VAL A 108 -4.04 -5.79 11.95
N THR A 109 -2.99 -4.97 11.84
CA THR A 109 -3.10 -3.63 11.24
C THR A 109 -3.39 -3.70 9.74
N TRP A 110 -2.78 -4.67 9.04
CA TRP A 110 -2.97 -4.93 7.62
C TRP A 110 -4.39 -5.37 7.31
N HIS A 111 -4.92 -6.33 8.07
CA HIS A 111 -6.31 -6.78 7.94
C HIS A 111 -7.31 -5.64 8.20
N ALA A 112 -7.06 -4.81 9.21
CA ALA A 112 -7.90 -3.65 9.49
C ALA A 112 -7.88 -2.63 8.34
N ALA A 113 -6.69 -2.28 7.83
CA ALA A 113 -6.53 -1.36 6.70
C ALA A 113 -7.22 -1.89 5.43
N ASN A 114 -7.07 -3.18 5.15
CA ASN A 114 -7.72 -3.84 4.02
C ASN A 114 -9.25 -3.79 4.13
N THR A 115 -9.78 -4.08 5.31
CA THR A 115 -11.24 -4.05 5.56
C THR A 115 -11.81 -2.64 5.37
N MET A 116 -11.10 -1.62 5.84
CA MET A 116 -11.49 -0.21 5.64
C MET A 116 -11.59 0.16 4.15
N LEU A 117 -10.64 -0.30 3.33
CA LEU A 117 -10.66 -0.05 1.88
C LEU A 117 -11.75 -0.83 1.15
N ILE A 118 -12.14 -2.00 1.64
CA ILE A 118 -13.29 -2.75 1.08
C ILE A 118 -14.61 -2.03 1.41
N ASP A 119 -14.76 -1.50 2.62
CA ASP A 119 -15.95 -0.75 3.04
C ASP A 119 -16.11 0.55 2.23
N LYS A 120 -14.99 1.24 1.96
CA LYS A 120 -14.97 2.49 1.18
C LYS A 120 -13.99 2.40 0.00
N PRO A 121 -14.38 1.75 -1.11
CA PRO A 121 -13.45 1.43 -2.20
C PRO A 121 -13.16 2.60 -3.15
N ALA A 122 -13.81 3.75 -3.00
CA ALA A 122 -13.65 4.87 -3.92
C ALA A 122 -12.22 5.46 -3.86
N VAL A 123 -11.44 5.26 -4.92
CA VAL A 123 -10.01 5.63 -4.97
C VAL A 123 -9.80 7.14 -4.74
N ILE A 124 -10.68 7.96 -5.30
CA ILE A 124 -10.59 9.41 -5.18
C ILE A 124 -10.83 9.92 -3.74
N SER A 125 -11.44 9.11 -2.87
CA SER A 125 -11.83 9.51 -1.52
C SER A 125 -10.95 8.88 -0.43
N ILE A 126 -9.89 8.15 -0.78
CA ILE A 126 -9.07 7.40 0.18
C ILE A 126 -8.45 8.30 1.25
N ASP A 127 -7.87 9.43 0.85
CA ASP A 127 -7.28 10.43 1.75
C ASP A 127 -8.32 11.08 2.70
N THR A 128 -9.56 11.22 2.23
CA THR A 128 -10.65 11.87 2.97
C THR A 128 -11.32 10.88 3.92
N ASN A 129 -11.48 9.63 3.47
CA ASN A 129 -12.07 8.55 4.25
C ASN A 129 -11.09 7.98 5.28
N HIS A 130 -9.79 8.00 4.97
CA HIS A 130 -8.74 7.36 5.76
C HIS A 130 -7.46 8.23 5.82
N PRO A 131 -7.50 9.39 6.50
CA PRO A 131 -6.39 10.34 6.54
C PRO A 131 -5.08 9.74 7.09
N ASP A 132 -5.19 8.83 8.06
CA ASP A 132 -4.04 8.21 8.73
C ASP A 132 -3.48 6.99 7.99
N LEU A 133 -4.12 6.54 6.90
CA LEU A 133 -3.78 5.28 6.24
C LEU A 133 -2.35 5.27 5.67
N ILE A 134 -1.91 6.37 5.05
CA ILE A 134 -0.54 6.48 4.54
C ILE A 134 0.48 6.42 5.68
N ALA A 135 0.19 7.07 6.81
CA ALA A 135 1.07 7.03 7.99
C ALA A 135 1.15 5.60 8.55
N ASN A 136 0.02 4.90 8.65
CA ASN A 136 -0.04 3.51 9.07
C ASN A 136 0.75 2.59 8.12
N LEU A 137 0.55 2.71 6.81
CA LEU A 137 1.31 1.97 5.80
C LEU A 137 2.81 2.24 5.92
N THR A 138 3.20 3.49 6.11
CA THR A 138 4.61 3.87 6.30
C THR A 138 5.19 3.29 7.58
N SER A 139 4.42 3.25 8.67
CA SER A 139 4.83 2.61 9.92
C SER A 139 5.01 1.10 9.74
N MET A 140 4.05 0.43 9.08
CA MET A 140 4.16 -1.00 8.78
C MET A 140 5.39 -1.31 7.93
N MET A 141 5.72 -0.48 6.94
CA MET A 141 6.93 -0.64 6.14
C MET A 141 8.22 -0.62 6.98
N LYS A 142 8.33 0.27 7.97
CA LYS A 142 9.49 0.29 8.87
C LYS A 142 9.59 -1.00 9.69
N THR A 143 8.45 -1.51 10.14
CA THR A 143 8.40 -2.77 10.88
C THR A 143 8.76 -3.96 9.98
N PHE A 144 8.32 -3.97 8.71
CA PHE A 144 8.74 -4.98 7.73
C PHE A 144 10.27 -4.96 7.50
N GLU A 145 10.87 -3.78 7.36
CA GLU A 145 12.32 -3.64 7.19
C GLU A 145 13.09 -4.18 8.41
N ALA A 146 12.59 -3.93 9.63
CA ALA A 146 13.17 -4.48 10.86
C ALA A 146 13.06 -6.02 10.91
N ILE A 147 11.89 -6.57 10.56
CA ILE A 147 11.67 -8.03 10.49
C ILE A 147 12.62 -8.67 9.47
N GLN A 148 12.76 -8.09 8.27
CA GLN A 148 13.67 -8.59 7.24
C GLN A 148 15.13 -8.54 7.68
N SER A 149 15.53 -7.49 8.39
CA SER A 149 16.88 -7.40 8.94
C SER A 149 17.15 -8.49 9.97
N GLY A 150 16.21 -8.75 10.88
CA GLY A 150 16.30 -9.83 11.86
C GLY A 150 16.34 -11.21 11.19
N PHE A 151 15.52 -11.41 10.16
CA PHE A 151 15.48 -12.63 9.37
C PHE A 151 16.81 -12.91 8.65
N ASN A 152 17.42 -11.89 8.04
CA ASN A 152 18.72 -12.04 7.39
C ASN A 152 19.82 -12.39 8.41
N PHE A 153 19.83 -11.76 9.58
CA PHE A 153 20.77 -12.10 10.65
C PHE A 153 20.61 -13.54 11.13
N TYR A 154 19.36 -14.00 11.29
CA TYR A 154 19.06 -15.39 11.63
C TYR A 154 19.59 -16.37 10.58
N LEU A 155 19.37 -16.09 9.29
CA LEU A 155 19.86 -16.92 8.19
C LEU A 155 21.39 -16.99 8.14
N GLU A 156 22.09 -15.87 8.37
CA GLU A 156 23.55 -15.84 8.43
C GLU A 156 24.10 -16.68 9.58
N LYS A 157 23.50 -16.58 10.77
CA LYS A 157 23.88 -17.41 11.93
C LYS A 157 23.69 -18.89 11.64
N LYS A 158 22.57 -19.26 11.01
CA LYS A 158 22.29 -20.64 10.62
C LYS A 158 23.30 -21.14 9.58
N ARG A 159 23.63 -20.33 8.57
CA ARG A 159 24.65 -20.66 7.54
C ARG A 159 26.02 -20.94 8.17
N ASN A 160 26.46 -20.13 9.13
CA ASN A 160 27.74 -20.30 9.80
C ASN A 160 27.77 -21.52 10.74
N TYR A 161 26.61 -22.05 11.14
CA TYR A 161 26.51 -23.25 11.98
C TYR A 161 26.59 -24.56 11.17
N PHE A 162 26.34 -24.49 9.85
CA PHE A 162 26.37 -25.62 8.92
C PHE A 162 27.53 -25.56 7.90
N ALA A 163 28.34 -24.49 7.94
CA ALA A 163 29.57 -24.33 7.15
C ALA A 163 30.79 -24.79 7.95
#